data_AF-A0A913X3E5-F1
#
_entry.id   AF-A0A913X3E5-F1
#
_cell.length_a   1.000
_cell.length_b   1.000
_cell.length_c   1.000
_cell.angle_alpha   90.00
_cell.angle_beta   90.00
_cell.angle_gamma   90.00
#
_symmetry.space_group_name_H-M   'P 1'
#
loop_
_entity.id
_entity.type
_entity.pdbx_description
1 polymer ?
#
loop_
_entity_poly.entity_id
_entity_poly.type
_entity_poly.pdbx_seq_one_letter_code
_entity_poly.pdbx_strand_id
1 'polypeptide(L)'
;MMEANFEEQRKDREAALARQNTMEDMIDMMKSSLESRDKEIQLQREQMDNLIATLKEQNIEVVQQMKDYDESLAKEKAAKAALEERRQKSEQISGMESEIMIGPSTKQTITKKMERSLKEGFDVELMDTLKKFLENTSCGNDIPPQQLDELRSLLNNACSPSWRSSIEGSQQDDPSLFNALARAHSFVKPILEEYERINTPRRGEVVDLTFLAHGGVCRPLLKCISHYWNDEQIESINLYVPWGSRLDANAAYGIVTGEISQDNIAFNGFFHEDQRLTKWPNDLPRDNTLIPNVVFTRVSPLEDAWRDMQELHSMLQRQARRGICVPFLPETTNIDELPLVILCVAVAVAGVQLDRKYRIHIASCLYPMFDEPRILVHPTVFDEVFPRVNCDQYWNIPISDRPVTMTMRFDTAPSPDVEKQFPILNDYLNWPF
;
A
#
# COMPACT_ATOMS: atom_id res chain seq x y z
N MET A 1 88.96 12.50 32.96
CA MET A 1 88.51 12.90 31.60
C MET A 1 88.33 11.68 30.70
N MET A 2 89.33 10.78 30.55
CA MET A 2 89.16 9.54 29.77
C MET A 2 88.04 8.62 30.29
N GLU A 3 87.96 8.38 31.60
CA GLU A 3 86.96 7.49 32.21
C GLU A 3 85.51 8.00 32.02
N ALA A 4 85.30 9.31 32.07
CA ALA A 4 84.00 9.91 31.80
C ALA A 4 83.54 9.72 30.34
N ASN A 5 84.47 9.76 29.38
CA ASN A 5 84.18 9.56 27.96
C ASN A 5 83.81 8.09 27.68
N PHE A 6 84.47 7.13 28.34
CA PHE A 6 84.10 5.71 28.24
C PHE A 6 82.72 5.43 28.83
N GLU A 7 82.39 6.07 29.96
CA GLU A 7 81.08 5.89 30.60
C GLU A 7 79.94 6.50 29.76
N GLU A 8 80.17 7.64 29.11
CA GLU A 8 79.23 8.25 28.16
C GLU A 8 79.00 7.35 26.94
N GLN A 9 80.07 6.83 26.33
CA GLN A 9 79.96 5.88 25.21
C GLN A 9 79.23 4.59 25.59
N ARG A 10 79.40 4.11 26.82
CA ARG A 10 78.69 2.93 27.33
C ARG A 10 77.19 3.20 27.43
N LYS A 11 76.80 4.34 27.99
CA LYS A 11 75.38 4.76 28.09
C LYS A 11 74.75 4.97 26.72
N ASP A 12 75.47 5.57 25.78
CA ASP A 12 74.99 5.75 24.41
C ASP A 12 74.77 4.42 23.69
N ARG A 13 75.67 3.46 23.90
CA ARG A 13 75.53 2.10 23.36
C ARG A 13 74.35 1.36 23.99
N GLU A 14 74.19 1.45 25.30
CA GLU A 14 73.04 0.85 26.00
C GLU A 14 71.71 1.47 25.54
N ALA A 15 71.65 2.79 25.37
CA ALA A 15 70.48 3.48 24.83
C ALA A 15 70.19 3.12 23.36
N ALA A 16 71.24 2.92 22.55
CA ALA A 16 71.08 2.44 21.17
C ALA A 16 70.54 1.00 21.12
N LEU A 17 71.04 0.10 21.97
CA LEU A 17 70.54 -1.27 22.08
C LEU A 17 69.10 -1.31 22.58
N ALA A 18 68.74 -0.49 23.57
CA ALA A 18 67.36 -0.38 24.03
C ALA A 18 66.41 0.04 22.91
N ARG A 19 66.80 1.03 22.09
CA ARG A 19 66.03 1.44 20.90
C ARG A 19 65.92 0.33 19.87
N GLN A 20 66.99 -0.43 19.63
CA GLN A 20 66.95 -1.56 18.71
C GLN A 20 65.96 -2.63 19.18
N ASN A 21 66.01 -3.02 20.46
CA ASN A 21 65.08 -4.01 21.02
C ASN A 21 63.62 -3.54 20.91
N THR A 22 63.33 -2.26 21.19
CA THR A 22 61.96 -1.74 21.02
C THR A 22 61.47 -1.78 19.58
N MET A 23 62.37 -1.63 18.60
CA MET A 23 62.04 -1.72 17.19
C MET A 23 61.78 -3.18 16.76
N GLU A 24 62.58 -4.12 17.28
CA GLU A 24 62.36 -5.55 17.07
C GLU A 24 61.01 -6.01 17.64
N ASP A 25 60.66 -5.58 18.86
CA ASP A 25 59.36 -5.86 19.47
C ASP A 25 58.18 -5.32 18.64
N MET A 26 58.30 -4.10 18.11
CA MET A 26 57.28 -3.52 17.21
C MET A 26 57.16 -4.31 15.90
N ILE A 27 58.27 -4.76 15.33
CA ILE A 27 58.29 -5.57 14.11
C ILE A 27 57.56 -6.89 14.35
N ASP A 28 57.82 -7.56 15.46
CA ASP A 28 57.19 -8.84 15.77
C ASP A 28 55.70 -8.69 16.09
N MET A 29 55.29 -7.59 16.74
CA MET A 29 53.89 -7.25 16.91
C MET A 29 53.17 -7.01 15.57
N MET A 30 53.80 -6.28 14.63
CA MET A 30 53.26 -6.06 13.29
C MET A 30 53.14 -7.36 12.50
N LYS A 31 54.14 -8.26 12.58
CA LYS A 31 54.07 -9.59 11.94
C LYS A 31 52.90 -10.41 12.48
N SER A 32 52.75 -10.48 13.80
CA SER A 32 51.63 -11.21 14.42
C SER A 32 50.26 -10.63 14.02
N SER A 33 50.16 -9.31 13.95
CA SER A 33 48.94 -8.64 13.48
C SER A 33 48.61 -8.96 12.02
N LEU A 34 49.62 -8.96 11.14
CA LEU A 34 49.46 -9.32 9.73
C LEU A 34 49.05 -10.78 9.56
N GLU A 35 49.69 -11.71 10.25
CA GLU A 35 49.32 -13.13 10.22
C GLU A 35 47.89 -13.38 10.73
N SER A 36 47.44 -12.63 11.74
CA SER A 36 46.06 -12.70 12.22
C SER A 36 45.07 -12.22 11.17
N ARG A 37 45.38 -11.12 10.48
CA ARG A 37 44.52 -10.58 9.42
C ARG A 37 44.46 -11.49 8.20
N ASP A 38 45.57 -12.12 7.82
CA ASP A 38 45.60 -13.07 6.71
C ASP A 38 44.71 -14.29 7.00
N LYS A 39 44.71 -14.80 8.25
CA LYS A 39 43.80 -15.87 8.67
C LYS A 39 42.33 -15.45 8.62
N GLU A 40 42.01 -14.22 9.03
CA GLU A 40 40.66 -13.69 8.96
C GLU A 40 40.18 -13.54 7.51
N ILE A 41 41.04 -13.01 6.62
CA ILE A 41 40.75 -12.89 5.18
C ILE A 41 40.52 -14.29 4.57
N GLN A 42 41.32 -15.29 4.96
CA GLN A 42 41.14 -16.65 4.47
C GLN A 42 39.79 -17.23 4.93
N LEU A 43 39.42 -17.05 6.19
CA LEU A 43 38.12 -17.48 6.71
C LEU A 43 36.95 -16.81 5.99
N GLN A 44 37.04 -15.50 5.73
CA GLN A 44 36.01 -14.77 4.99
C GLN A 44 35.86 -15.27 3.55
N ARG A 45 36.97 -15.63 2.88
CA ARG A 45 36.93 -16.23 1.55
C ARG A 45 36.23 -17.58 1.55
N GLU A 46 36.55 -18.45 2.51
CA GLU A 46 35.89 -19.75 2.67
C GLU A 46 34.38 -19.60 2.96
N GLN A 47 33.99 -18.64 3.79
CA GLN A 47 32.58 -18.31 4.04
C GLN A 47 31.86 -17.84 2.78
N MET A 48 32.51 -16.99 1.97
CA MET A 48 31.95 -16.50 0.71
C MET A 48 31.81 -17.62 -0.33
N ASP A 49 32.79 -18.50 -0.45
CA ASP A 49 32.73 -19.65 -1.37
C ASP A 49 31.61 -20.62 -0.98
N ASN A 50 31.41 -20.87 0.32
CA ASN A 50 30.30 -21.68 0.83
C ASN A 50 28.94 -21.03 0.50
N LEU A 51 28.80 -19.71 0.68
CA LEU A 51 27.57 -18.99 0.33
C LEU A 51 27.29 -19.07 -1.18
N ILE A 52 28.32 -18.91 -2.02
CA ILE A 52 28.18 -19.06 -3.48
C ILE A 52 27.73 -20.47 -3.85
N ALA A 53 28.24 -21.50 -3.17
CA ALA A 53 27.81 -22.88 -3.39
C ALA A 53 26.33 -23.08 -3.03
N THR A 54 25.89 -22.61 -1.86
CA THR A 54 24.48 -22.68 -1.44
C THR A 54 23.55 -21.95 -2.40
N LEU A 55 23.93 -20.74 -2.86
CA LEU A 55 23.13 -19.99 -3.83
C LEU A 55 23.02 -20.71 -5.19
N LYS A 56 24.07 -21.42 -5.61
CA LYS A 56 24.02 -22.23 -6.84
C LYS A 56 23.05 -23.41 -6.68
N GLU A 57 23.05 -24.07 -5.53
CA GLU A 57 22.10 -25.16 -5.26
C GLU A 57 20.65 -24.66 -5.24
N GLN A 58 20.38 -23.54 -4.56
CA GLN A 58 19.05 -22.91 -4.54
C GLN A 58 18.59 -22.49 -5.94
N ASN A 59 19.47 -21.93 -6.77
CA ASN A 59 19.13 -21.56 -8.15
C ASN A 59 18.78 -22.78 -9.01
N ILE A 60 19.44 -23.92 -8.81
CA ILE A 60 19.09 -25.17 -9.50
C ILE A 60 17.69 -25.62 -9.10
N GLU A 61 17.35 -25.54 -7.82
CA GLU A 61 16.02 -25.90 -7.31
C GLU A 61 14.92 -24.99 -7.90
N VAL A 62 15.12 -23.67 -7.91
CA VAL A 62 14.18 -22.70 -8.49
C VAL A 62 13.97 -22.97 -9.98
N VAL A 63 15.04 -23.23 -10.74
CA VAL A 63 14.92 -23.55 -12.17
C VAL A 63 14.14 -24.85 -12.39
N GLN A 64 14.26 -25.84 -11.50
CA GLN A 64 13.47 -27.06 -11.59
C GLN A 64 11.99 -26.80 -11.28
N GLN A 65 11.70 -26.03 -10.22
CA GLN A 65 10.33 -25.63 -9.87
C GLN A 65 9.65 -24.86 -11.02
N MET A 66 10.37 -23.99 -11.72
CA MET A 66 9.85 -23.28 -12.90
C MET A 66 9.50 -24.23 -14.05
N LYS A 67 10.33 -25.25 -14.31
CA LYS A 67 10.02 -26.27 -15.34
C LYS A 67 8.78 -27.08 -14.99
N ASP A 68 8.66 -27.49 -13.73
CA ASP A 68 7.50 -28.25 -13.25
C ASP A 68 6.22 -27.40 -13.32
N TYR A 69 6.33 -26.09 -13.03
CA TYR A 69 5.24 -25.13 -13.20
C TYR A 69 4.82 -24.97 -14.66
N ASP A 70 5.77 -24.83 -15.59
CA ASP A 70 5.47 -24.74 -17.02
C ASP A 70 4.77 -26.00 -17.54
N GLU A 71 5.17 -27.19 -17.07
CA GLU A 71 4.50 -28.45 -17.42
C GLU A 71 3.07 -28.51 -16.85
N SER A 72 2.87 -28.07 -15.61
CA SER A 72 1.55 -27.96 -14.97
C SER A 72 0.62 -27.00 -15.73
N LEU A 73 1.15 -25.83 -16.09
CA LEU A 73 0.42 -24.80 -16.85
C LEU A 73 0.01 -25.31 -18.24
N ALA A 74 0.88 -26.10 -18.90
CA ALA A 74 0.55 -26.73 -20.16
C ALA A 74 -0.59 -27.75 -20.03
N LYS A 75 -0.61 -28.55 -18.95
CA LYS A 75 -1.70 -29.50 -18.64
C LYS A 75 -3.01 -28.77 -18.35
N GLU A 76 -2.98 -27.68 -17.59
CA GLU A 76 -4.17 -26.88 -17.30
C GLU A 76 -4.76 -26.24 -18.56
N LYS A 77 -3.92 -25.65 -19.42
CA LYS A 77 -4.35 -25.09 -20.71
C LYS A 77 -5.02 -26.14 -21.59
N ALA A 78 -4.46 -27.36 -21.65
CA ALA A 78 -5.06 -28.47 -22.39
C ALA A 78 -6.42 -28.90 -21.80
N ALA A 79 -6.54 -28.96 -20.47
CA ALA A 79 -7.80 -29.30 -19.80
C ALA A 79 -8.89 -28.24 -20.03
N LYS A 80 -8.53 -26.95 -19.97
CA LYS A 80 -9.45 -25.84 -20.23
C LYS A 80 -9.94 -25.81 -21.68
N ALA A 81 -9.05 -26.08 -22.64
CA ALA A 81 -9.43 -26.22 -24.04
C ALA A 81 -10.44 -27.37 -24.25
N ALA A 82 -10.23 -28.52 -23.60
CA ALA A 82 -11.15 -29.65 -23.66
C ALA A 82 -12.52 -29.35 -23.00
N LEU A 83 -12.54 -28.53 -21.94
CA LEU A 83 -13.78 -28.10 -21.29
C LEU A 83 -14.60 -27.16 -22.20
N GLU A 84 -13.94 -26.20 -22.85
CA GLU A 84 -14.62 -25.27 -23.76
C GLU A 84 -15.20 -25.98 -24.97
N GLU A 85 -14.50 -26.99 -25.51
CA GLU A 85 -15.03 -27.84 -26.58
C GLU A 85 -16.31 -28.58 -26.14
N ARG A 86 -16.37 -29.04 -24.89
CA ARG A 86 -17.60 -29.64 -24.32
C ARG A 86 -18.72 -28.61 -24.14
N ARG A 87 -18.39 -27.38 -23.74
CA ARG A 87 -19.35 -26.28 -23.57
C ARG A 87 -20.00 -25.92 -24.90
N GLN A 88 -19.22 -25.76 -25.96
CA GLN A 88 -19.72 -25.48 -27.31
C GLN A 88 -20.64 -26.59 -27.82
N LYS A 89 -20.32 -27.86 -27.54
CA LYS A 89 -21.20 -29.00 -27.84
C LYS A 89 -22.52 -28.95 -27.07
N SER A 90 -22.51 -28.53 -25.81
CA SER A 90 -23.74 -28.39 -25.01
C SER A 90 -24.61 -27.20 -25.42
N GLU A 91 -24.00 -26.08 -25.83
CA GLU A 91 -24.73 -24.89 -26.32
C GLU A 91 -25.41 -25.17 -27.67
N GLN A 92 -24.79 -25.98 -28.55
CA GLN A 92 -25.45 -26.45 -29.77
C GLN A 92 -26.70 -27.31 -29.48
N ILE A 93 -26.70 -28.07 -28.37
CA ILE A 93 -27.85 -28.88 -27.96
C ILE A 93 -28.96 -27.99 -27.37
N SER A 94 -28.63 -27.03 -26.49
CA SER A 94 -29.64 -26.13 -25.91
C SER A 94 -30.23 -25.14 -26.93
N GLY A 95 -29.48 -24.80 -27.98
CA GLY A 95 -29.96 -23.99 -29.09
C GLY A 95 -31.16 -24.62 -29.80
N MET A 96 -31.26 -25.95 -29.81
CA MET A 96 -32.41 -26.68 -30.37
C MET A 96 -33.64 -26.68 -29.43
N GLU A 97 -33.46 -26.39 -28.13
CA GLU A 97 -34.53 -26.46 -27.13
C GLU A 97 -35.23 -25.10 -26.86
N SER A 98 -34.66 -24.00 -27.34
CA SER A 98 -35.13 -22.63 -27.03
C SER A 98 -36.17 -22.06 -28.01
N GLU A 99 -36.67 -22.86 -28.95
CA GLU A 99 -37.72 -22.48 -29.92
C GLU A 99 -39.16 -22.58 -29.33
N ILE A 100 -39.37 -22.11 -28.09
CA ILE A 100 -40.70 -22.00 -27.47
C ILE A 100 -40.87 -20.58 -26.88
N MET A 101 -41.72 -19.79 -27.54
CA MET A 101 -41.96 -18.36 -27.28
C MET A 101 -42.65 -18.08 -25.94
N ILE A 102 -42.16 -17.06 -25.21
CA ILE A 102 -42.87 -16.44 -24.08
C ILE A 102 -42.99 -14.93 -24.28
N GLY A 103 -44.21 -14.44 -24.08
CA GLY A 103 -44.69 -13.10 -24.41
C GLY A 103 -44.39 -11.95 -23.43
N PRO A 104 -44.90 -10.74 -23.71
CA PRO A 104 -44.34 -9.46 -23.26
C PRO A 104 -44.62 -9.05 -21.80
N SER A 105 -45.51 -9.75 -21.09
CA SER A 105 -45.86 -9.45 -19.69
C SER A 105 -44.73 -9.75 -18.69
N THR A 106 -43.70 -10.46 -19.14
CA THR A 106 -42.59 -10.95 -18.30
C THR A 106 -41.48 -9.91 -18.15
N LYS A 107 -41.37 -8.92 -19.06
CA LYS A 107 -40.24 -7.97 -19.12
C LYS A 107 -40.11 -7.07 -17.89
N GLN A 108 -41.20 -6.69 -17.25
CA GLN A 108 -41.18 -5.79 -16.08
C GLN A 108 -40.84 -6.53 -14.77
N THR A 109 -41.31 -7.77 -14.63
CA THR A 109 -40.91 -8.66 -13.54
C THR A 109 -39.47 -9.12 -13.71
N ILE A 110 -39.00 -9.32 -14.95
CA ILE A 110 -37.62 -9.66 -15.28
C ILE A 110 -36.68 -8.50 -14.95
N THR A 111 -37.03 -7.24 -15.19
CA THR A 111 -36.14 -6.10 -14.90
C THR A 111 -35.94 -5.92 -13.39
N LYS A 112 -37.00 -5.94 -12.58
CA LYS A 112 -36.86 -5.89 -11.11
C LYS A 112 -36.16 -7.11 -10.52
N LYS A 113 -36.37 -8.29 -11.11
CA LYS A 113 -35.68 -9.52 -10.71
C LYS A 113 -34.21 -9.51 -11.14
N MET A 114 -33.89 -8.94 -12.30
CA MET A 114 -32.52 -8.71 -12.77
C MET A 114 -31.79 -7.71 -11.89
N GLU A 115 -32.41 -6.58 -11.50
CA GLU A 115 -31.76 -5.60 -10.61
C GLU A 115 -31.43 -6.21 -9.25
N ARG A 116 -32.35 -7.00 -8.69
CA ARG A 116 -32.13 -7.70 -7.42
C ARG A 116 -31.06 -8.80 -7.56
N SER A 117 -31.11 -9.61 -8.62
CA SER A 117 -30.07 -10.62 -8.91
C SER A 117 -28.71 -10.02 -9.30
N LEU A 118 -28.66 -8.84 -9.92
CA LEU A 118 -27.41 -8.12 -10.20
C LEU A 118 -26.78 -7.60 -8.91
N LYS A 119 -27.60 -7.09 -7.98
CA LYS A 119 -27.12 -6.59 -6.69
C LYS A 119 -26.62 -7.73 -5.80
N GLU A 120 -27.36 -8.83 -5.74
CA GLU A 120 -26.96 -10.05 -5.01
C GLU A 120 -25.72 -10.72 -5.65
N GLY A 121 -25.65 -10.79 -6.99
CA GLY A 121 -24.47 -11.36 -7.68
C GLY A 121 -23.22 -10.50 -7.55
N PHE A 122 -23.37 -9.18 -7.51
CA PHE A 122 -22.26 -8.25 -7.32
C PHE A 122 -21.63 -8.35 -5.94
N ASP A 123 -22.45 -8.43 -4.89
CA ASP A 123 -21.93 -8.56 -3.52
C ASP A 123 -21.19 -9.90 -3.34
N VAL A 124 -21.63 -10.98 -4.00
CA VAL A 124 -20.93 -12.28 -3.99
C VAL A 124 -19.59 -12.21 -4.74
N GLU A 125 -19.55 -11.62 -5.93
CA GLU A 125 -18.32 -11.49 -6.74
C GLU A 125 -17.27 -10.60 -6.07
N LEU A 126 -17.69 -9.49 -5.46
CA LEU A 126 -16.83 -8.60 -4.69
C LEU A 126 -16.24 -9.33 -3.49
N MET A 127 -17.05 -10.10 -2.76
CA MET A 127 -16.59 -10.81 -1.57
C MET A 127 -15.65 -11.97 -1.94
N ASP A 128 -15.94 -12.72 -2.99
CA ASP A 128 -15.05 -13.77 -3.51
C ASP A 128 -13.69 -13.19 -3.97
N THR A 129 -13.74 -12.02 -4.59
CA THR A 129 -12.59 -11.22 -4.99
C THR A 129 -11.75 -10.79 -3.78
N LEU A 130 -12.40 -10.25 -2.74
CA LEU A 130 -11.71 -9.79 -1.53
C LEU A 130 -11.14 -10.96 -0.74
N LYS A 131 -11.84 -12.09 -0.69
CA LYS A 131 -11.34 -13.34 -0.10
C LYS A 131 -10.06 -13.79 -0.78
N LYS A 132 -10.08 -13.99 -2.10
CA LYS A 132 -8.89 -14.38 -2.89
C LYS A 132 -7.71 -13.44 -2.68
N PHE A 133 -7.99 -12.15 -2.53
CA PHE A 133 -6.94 -11.18 -2.22
C PHE A 133 -6.38 -11.41 -0.81
N LEU A 134 -7.25 -11.54 0.19
CA LEU A 134 -6.85 -11.68 1.59
C LEU A 134 -6.20 -13.02 1.92
N GLU A 135 -6.55 -14.10 1.21
CA GLU A 135 -5.84 -15.39 1.26
C GLU A 135 -4.35 -15.24 0.94
N ASN A 136 -3.98 -14.26 0.11
CA ASN A 136 -2.57 -13.96 -0.23
C ASN A 136 -1.90 -13.00 0.77
N THR A 137 -2.67 -12.33 1.63
CA THR A 137 -2.12 -11.39 2.63
C THR A 137 -1.95 -12.08 3.98
N SER A 138 -0.72 -12.12 4.49
CA SER A 138 -0.38 -12.78 5.75
C SER A 138 -0.91 -12.01 6.98
N CYS A 139 -2.15 -12.26 7.40
CA CYS A 139 -2.71 -11.70 8.64
C CYS A 139 -2.53 -12.67 9.83
N GLY A 140 -1.29 -12.81 10.32
CA GLY A 140 -0.89 -13.88 11.26
C GLY A 140 -1.13 -13.69 12.77
N ASN A 141 -2.18 -13.01 13.26
CA ASN A 141 -2.44 -12.94 14.72
C ASN A 141 -3.94 -13.11 15.09
N ASP A 142 -4.22 -13.61 16.30
CA ASP A 142 -5.59 -13.78 16.81
C ASP A 142 -6.20 -12.44 17.27
N ILE A 143 -7.40 -12.13 16.78
CA ILE A 143 -8.19 -10.97 17.22
C ILE A 143 -9.02 -11.40 18.45
N PRO A 144 -9.11 -10.58 19.51
CA PRO A 144 -9.96 -10.91 20.65
C PRO A 144 -11.42 -11.15 20.22
N PRO A 145 -12.08 -12.25 20.67
CA PRO A 145 -13.45 -12.56 20.29
C PRO A 145 -14.46 -11.43 20.54
N GLN A 146 -14.22 -10.63 21.58
CA GLN A 146 -15.05 -9.48 21.93
C GLN A 146 -15.10 -8.41 20.84
N GLN A 147 -13.97 -8.15 20.17
CA GLN A 147 -13.92 -7.19 19.05
C GLN A 147 -14.67 -7.72 17.83
N LEU A 148 -14.58 -9.03 17.59
CA LEU A 148 -15.33 -9.69 16.52
C LEU A 148 -16.84 -9.60 16.77
N ASP A 149 -17.28 -9.83 18.00
CA ASP A 149 -18.70 -9.76 18.38
C ASP A 149 -19.24 -8.33 18.36
N GLU A 150 -18.43 -7.34 18.79
CA GLU A 150 -18.78 -5.92 18.66
C GLU A 150 -18.97 -5.57 17.18
N LEU A 151 -17.99 -5.88 16.33
CA LEU A 151 -18.07 -5.59 14.91
C LEU A 151 -19.28 -6.29 14.26
N ARG A 152 -19.57 -7.54 14.63
CA ARG A 152 -20.78 -8.24 14.15
C ARG A 152 -22.05 -7.47 14.49
N SER A 153 -22.17 -7.02 15.73
CA SER A 153 -23.33 -6.24 16.18
C SER A 153 -23.46 -4.94 15.37
N LEU A 154 -22.34 -4.26 15.14
CA LEU A 154 -22.31 -3.01 14.39
C LEU A 154 -22.65 -3.20 12.93
N LEU A 155 -22.07 -4.19 12.26
CA LEU A 155 -22.42 -4.55 10.89
C LEU A 155 -23.90 -4.92 10.80
N ASN A 156 -24.43 -5.66 11.78
CA ASN A 156 -25.85 -5.97 11.79
C ASN A 156 -26.73 -4.71 11.89
N ASN A 157 -26.27 -3.64 12.53
CA ASN A 157 -27.04 -2.40 12.65
C ASN A 157 -26.79 -1.41 11.50
N ALA A 158 -25.58 -1.38 10.94
CA ALA A 158 -25.12 -0.42 9.95
C ALA A 158 -25.27 -0.90 8.49
N CYS A 159 -25.31 -2.21 8.25
CA CYS A 159 -25.32 -2.76 6.89
C CYS A 159 -26.69 -2.68 6.23
N SER A 160 -26.68 -2.42 4.91
CA SER A 160 -27.79 -2.82 4.07
C SER A 160 -27.97 -4.36 4.11
N PRO A 161 -29.20 -4.88 3.94
CA PRO A 161 -29.45 -6.32 4.00
C PRO A 161 -28.58 -7.15 3.05
N SER A 162 -28.18 -6.61 1.88
CA SER A 162 -27.41 -7.36 0.88
C SER A 162 -25.97 -7.62 1.33
N TRP A 163 -25.33 -6.63 1.95
CA TRP A 163 -24.00 -6.80 2.54
C TRP A 163 -23.97 -7.71 3.75
N ARG A 164 -25.03 -7.67 4.58
CA ARG A 164 -25.15 -8.57 5.73
C ARG A 164 -25.06 -10.03 5.27
N SER A 165 -25.86 -10.41 4.28
CA SER A 165 -25.84 -11.76 3.71
C SER A 165 -24.47 -12.16 3.13
N SER A 166 -23.75 -11.22 2.51
CA SER A 166 -22.45 -11.53 1.91
C SER A 166 -21.34 -11.67 2.96
N ILE A 167 -21.39 -10.89 4.04
CA ILE A 167 -20.47 -11.04 5.18
C ILE A 167 -20.77 -12.32 5.98
N GLU A 168 -22.05 -12.61 6.25
CA GLU A 168 -22.47 -13.82 6.96
C GLU A 168 -22.06 -15.09 6.21
N GLY A 169 -22.22 -15.10 4.88
CA GLY A 169 -21.72 -16.19 4.04
C GLY A 169 -20.19 -16.27 4.04
N SER A 170 -19.48 -15.14 4.10
CA SER A 170 -18.01 -15.15 4.15
C SER A 170 -17.44 -15.72 5.44
N GLN A 171 -18.08 -15.49 6.59
CA GLN A 171 -17.61 -15.95 7.90
C GLN A 171 -17.56 -17.48 8.03
N GLN A 172 -18.46 -18.21 7.37
CA GLN A 172 -18.50 -19.67 7.45
C GLN A 172 -17.40 -20.33 6.62
N ASP A 173 -17.01 -19.69 5.52
CA ASP A 173 -16.07 -20.26 4.55
C ASP A 173 -14.63 -19.76 4.73
N ASP A 174 -14.43 -18.50 5.15
CA ASP A 174 -13.11 -17.90 5.35
C ASP A 174 -13.13 -16.69 6.32
N PRO A 175 -12.52 -16.79 7.52
CA PRO A 175 -12.50 -15.71 8.49
C PRO A 175 -11.54 -14.55 8.13
N SER A 176 -10.70 -14.68 7.09
CA SER A 176 -9.64 -13.71 6.74
C SER A 176 -10.19 -12.29 6.54
N LEU A 177 -11.28 -12.16 5.78
CA LEU A 177 -11.96 -10.90 5.48
C LEU A 177 -12.54 -10.23 6.69
N PHE A 178 -13.23 -11.02 7.52
CA PHE A 178 -13.83 -10.50 8.73
C PHE A 178 -12.74 -10.04 9.72
N ASN A 179 -11.63 -10.78 9.79
CA ASN A 179 -10.48 -10.42 10.61
C ASN A 179 -9.79 -9.15 10.13
N ALA A 180 -9.56 -9.01 8.82
CA ALA A 180 -9.00 -7.80 8.24
C ALA A 180 -9.86 -6.57 8.54
N LEU A 181 -11.19 -6.71 8.39
CA LEU A 181 -12.13 -5.63 8.70
C LEU A 181 -12.14 -5.29 10.19
N ALA A 182 -12.13 -6.29 11.08
CA ALA A 182 -12.06 -6.06 12.52
C ALA A 182 -10.79 -5.34 12.95
N ARG A 183 -9.65 -5.67 12.35
CA ARG A 183 -8.39 -4.95 12.61
C ARG A 183 -8.45 -3.52 12.08
N ALA A 184 -8.95 -3.32 10.87
CA ALA A 184 -9.09 -1.98 10.30
C ALA A 184 -10.05 -1.11 11.13
N HIS A 185 -11.15 -1.68 11.62
CA HIS A 185 -12.09 -0.99 12.51
C HIS A 185 -11.47 -0.67 13.87
N SER A 186 -10.84 -1.65 14.53
CA SER A 186 -10.11 -1.45 15.79
C SER A 186 -8.98 -0.43 15.68
N PHE A 187 -8.39 -0.26 14.49
CA PHE A 187 -7.40 0.76 14.19
C PHE A 187 -8.01 2.15 14.01
N VAL A 188 -9.04 2.27 13.17
CA VAL A 188 -9.62 3.57 12.79
C VAL A 188 -10.48 4.17 13.90
N LYS A 189 -11.32 3.35 14.55
CA LYS A 189 -12.30 3.78 15.55
C LYS A 189 -11.71 4.68 16.66
N PRO A 190 -10.66 4.29 17.40
CA PRO A 190 -10.14 5.12 18.49
C PRO A 190 -9.61 6.48 18.01
N ILE A 191 -9.09 6.57 16.77
CA ILE A 191 -8.61 7.82 16.19
C ILE A 191 -9.79 8.78 15.92
N LEU A 192 -10.88 8.23 15.38
CA LEU A 192 -12.10 9.02 15.13
C LEU A 192 -12.78 9.43 16.44
N GLU A 193 -12.87 8.54 17.44
CA GLU A 193 -13.42 8.84 18.77
C GLU A 193 -12.64 9.96 19.47
N GLU A 194 -11.31 9.93 19.40
CA GLU A 194 -10.46 10.96 20.00
C GLU A 194 -10.66 12.32 19.32
N TYR A 195 -10.72 12.32 17.98
CA TYR A 195 -11.06 13.54 17.24
C TYR A 195 -12.43 14.09 17.64
N GLU A 196 -13.41 13.20 17.80
CA GLU A 196 -14.78 13.55 18.22
C GLU A 196 -14.79 14.15 19.63
N ARG A 197 -13.93 13.67 20.54
CA ARG A 197 -13.77 14.17 21.91
C ARG A 197 -13.16 15.58 21.97
N ILE A 198 -12.14 15.87 21.15
CA ILE A 198 -11.38 17.13 21.24
C ILE A 198 -12.08 18.31 20.53
N ASN A 199 -12.76 18.08 19.41
CA ASN A 199 -13.18 19.15 18.48
C ASN A 199 -14.70 19.50 18.50
N THR A 200 -15.38 19.28 19.62
CA THR A 200 -16.86 19.26 19.72
C THR A 200 -17.62 20.56 19.31
N PRO A 201 -17.15 21.82 19.51
CA PRO A 201 -18.04 22.98 19.38
C PRO A 201 -18.16 23.68 18.00
N ARG A 202 -17.43 23.27 16.95
CA ARG A 202 -17.30 24.08 15.70
C ARG A 202 -17.46 23.33 14.37
N ARG A 203 -18.10 22.17 14.36
CA ARG A 203 -17.98 21.23 13.22
C ARG A 203 -18.89 21.56 12.05
N GLY A 204 -18.34 21.41 10.84
CA GLY A 204 -19.13 21.20 9.63
C GLY A 204 -19.76 19.79 9.64
N GLU A 205 -20.72 19.57 8.74
CA GLU A 205 -21.45 18.30 8.64
C GLU A 205 -20.57 17.13 8.16
N VAL A 206 -19.47 17.43 7.46
CA VAL A 206 -18.56 16.45 6.88
C VAL A 206 -17.14 16.66 7.41
N VAL A 207 -16.52 15.57 7.89
CA VAL A 207 -15.14 15.57 8.40
C VAL A 207 -14.20 15.09 7.30
N ASP A 208 -13.14 15.86 7.02
CA ASP A 208 -12.07 15.41 6.14
C ASP A 208 -11.16 14.40 6.87
N LEU A 209 -10.96 13.22 6.29
CA LEU A 209 -10.14 12.12 6.82
C LEU A 209 -9.08 11.74 5.81
N THR A 210 -7.82 12.08 6.07
CA THR A 210 -6.68 11.79 5.20
C THR A 210 -5.93 10.56 5.67
N PHE A 211 -5.85 9.55 4.83
CA PHE A 211 -4.98 8.39 5.04
C PHE A 211 -3.62 8.63 4.38
N LEU A 212 -2.57 8.55 5.19
CA LEU A 212 -1.19 8.63 4.75
C LEU A 212 -0.59 7.23 4.82
N ALA A 213 -0.27 6.65 3.67
CA ALA A 213 0.25 5.30 3.57
C ALA A 213 1.14 5.15 2.35
N HIS A 214 2.00 4.14 2.34
CA HIS A 214 2.42 3.59 1.06
C HIS A 214 1.23 2.92 0.41
N GLY A 215 1.25 2.88 -0.91
CA GLY A 215 0.17 2.25 -1.62
C GLY A 215 0.58 1.88 -3.02
N GLY A 216 -0.24 1.02 -3.59
CA GLY A 216 -0.16 0.71 -4.98
C GLY A 216 -1.44 0.11 -5.49
N VAL A 217 -1.42 -0.20 -6.77
CA VAL A 217 -2.55 -0.82 -7.45
C VAL A 217 -2.24 -2.27 -7.78
N CYS A 218 -3.24 -3.13 -7.63
CA CYS A 218 -3.14 -4.54 -7.97
C CYS A 218 -4.46 -5.08 -8.53
N ARG A 219 -4.44 -6.35 -8.94
CA ARG A 219 -5.64 -7.10 -9.28
C ARG A 219 -6.35 -7.61 -8.00
N PRO A 220 -7.63 -7.98 -8.13
CA PRO A 220 -8.51 -7.77 -9.29
C PRO A 220 -9.00 -6.33 -9.41
N LEU A 221 -9.71 -6.02 -10.51
CA LEU A 221 -10.40 -4.72 -10.62
C LEU A 221 -11.67 -4.76 -9.75
N LEU A 222 -11.94 -3.68 -9.03
CA LEU A 222 -13.10 -3.52 -8.17
C LEU A 222 -14.03 -2.44 -8.74
N LYS A 223 -15.34 -2.59 -8.51
CA LYS A 223 -16.26 -1.50 -8.87
C LYS A 223 -16.13 -0.36 -7.87
N CYS A 224 -16.18 0.89 -8.33
CA CYS A 224 -16.03 2.04 -7.44
C CYS A 224 -17.11 2.08 -6.35
N ILE A 225 -18.36 1.74 -6.69
CA ILE A 225 -19.47 1.63 -5.73
C ILE A 225 -19.17 0.72 -4.52
N SER A 226 -18.26 -0.26 -4.64
CA SER A 226 -17.84 -1.11 -3.52
C SER A 226 -17.24 -0.33 -2.34
N HIS A 227 -16.64 0.84 -2.61
CA HIS A 227 -15.95 1.63 -1.60
C HIS A 227 -16.89 2.56 -0.82
N TYR A 228 -18.10 2.80 -1.34
CA TYR A 228 -19.12 3.64 -0.71
C TYR A 228 -20.07 2.79 0.13
N TRP A 229 -19.47 1.97 0.99
CA TRP A 229 -20.23 1.10 1.85
C TRP A 229 -21.03 1.95 2.85
N ASN A 230 -22.35 1.79 2.84
CA ASN A 230 -23.29 2.69 3.50
C ASN A 230 -23.09 4.16 3.07
N ASP A 231 -23.62 4.49 1.89
CA ASP A 231 -23.53 5.79 1.19
C ASP A 231 -23.81 7.03 2.05
N GLU A 232 -24.45 6.86 3.20
CA GLU A 232 -24.78 7.90 4.18
C GLU A 232 -23.54 8.43 4.93
N GLN A 233 -22.51 7.61 5.20
CA GLN A 233 -21.38 7.98 6.06
C GLN A 233 -20.11 8.34 5.29
N ILE A 234 -20.01 7.97 4.02
CA ILE A 234 -18.92 8.38 3.13
C ILE A 234 -19.47 9.38 2.12
N GLU A 235 -18.98 10.62 2.15
CA GLU A 235 -19.34 11.70 1.20
C GLU A 235 -18.60 11.58 -0.12
N SER A 236 -17.29 11.41 -0.09
CA SER A 236 -16.47 11.20 -1.27
C SER A 236 -15.17 10.51 -0.88
N ILE A 237 -14.55 9.84 -1.86
CA ILE A 237 -13.23 9.23 -1.72
C ILE A 237 -12.34 9.84 -2.79
N ASN A 238 -11.29 10.52 -2.34
CA ASN A 238 -10.50 11.42 -3.15
C ASN A 238 -9.12 10.82 -3.39
N LEU A 239 -8.81 10.52 -4.66
CA LEU A 239 -7.52 10.05 -5.11
C LEU A 239 -6.78 11.21 -5.79
N TYR A 240 -5.66 11.63 -5.22
CA TYR A 240 -4.88 12.77 -5.74
C TYR A 240 -3.88 12.37 -6.83
N VAL A 241 -3.41 11.14 -6.75
CA VAL A 241 -2.35 10.62 -7.62
C VAL A 241 -3.01 9.80 -8.72
N PRO A 242 -2.60 9.95 -9.98
CA PRO A 242 -3.13 9.12 -11.06
C PRO A 242 -2.45 7.75 -11.10
N TRP A 243 -3.09 6.75 -11.72
CA TRP A 243 -2.57 5.38 -11.76
C TRP A 243 -1.20 5.31 -12.42
N GLY A 244 -0.28 4.56 -11.84
CA GLY A 244 1.11 4.49 -12.30
C GLY A 244 1.98 5.66 -11.84
N SER A 245 1.48 6.56 -10.98
CA SER A 245 2.29 7.62 -10.38
C SER A 245 2.70 7.33 -8.93
N ARG A 246 3.81 7.96 -8.54
CA ARG A 246 4.26 8.05 -7.16
C ARG A 246 3.79 9.36 -6.51
N LEU A 247 3.78 9.37 -5.19
CA LEU A 247 3.52 10.54 -4.37
C LEU A 247 4.80 10.88 -3.60
N ASP A 248 5.25 12.14 -3.69
CA ASP A 248 6.34 12.59 -2.83
C ASP A 248 5.82 13.05 -1.44
N ALA A 249 6.75 13.12 -0.47
CA ALA A 249 6.43 13.54 0.89
C ALA A 249 5.89 14.98 0.96
N ASN A 250 6.39 15.88 0.09
CA ASN A 250 5.93 17.27 0.03
C ASN A 250 4.44 17.37 -0.33
N ALA A 251 4.02 16.59 -1.32
CA ALA A 251 2.66 16.53 -1.78
C ALA A 251 1.76 15.80 -0.79
N ALA A 252 2.24 14.72 -0.18
CA ALA A 252 1.54 14.06 0.92
C ALA A 252 1.26 15.05 2.08
N TYR A 253 2.27 15.84 2.48
CA TYR A 253 2.14 16.90 3.47
C TYR A 253 1.12 17.96 3.04
N GLY A 254 1.18 18.40 1.78
CA GLY A 254 0.22 19.32 1.18
C GLY A 254 -1.22 18.82 1.24
N ILE A 255 -1.47 17.55 0.96
CA ILE A 255 -2.82 16.93 1.06
C ILE A 255 -3.29 16.94 2.52
N VAL A 256 -2.44 16.51 3.45
CA VAL A 256 -2.75 16.43 4.89
C VAL A 256 -3.09 17.82 5.47
N THR A 257 -2.37 18.84 5.06
CA THR A 257 -2.59 20.24 5.50
C THR A 257 -3.71 20.93 4.73
N GLY A 258 -4.13 20.39 3.59
CA GLY A 258 -5.15 20.99 2.71
C GLY A 258 -4.61 22.03 1.74
N GLU A 259 -3.29 22.20 1.65
CA GLU A 259 -2.65 23.07 0.67
C GLU A 259 -2.70 22.50 -0.74
N ILE A 260 -2.64 21.17 -0.85
CA ILE A 260 -2.99 20.48 -2.07
C ILE A 260 -4.46 20.10 -1.99
N SER A 261 -5.19 20.64 -2.94
CA SER A 261 -6.52 20.26 -3.34
C SER A 261 -6.45 19.55 -4.70
N GLN A 262 -7.60 19.12 -5.15
CA GLN A 262 -7.80 18.49 -6.45
C GLN A 262 -7.52 19.42 -7.63
N ASP A 263 -7.56 20.74 -7.41
CA ASP A 263 -7.49 21.76 -8.45
C ASP A 263 -6.08 22.35 -8.64
N ASN A 264 -5.14 22.08 -7.73
CA ASN A 264 -3.81 22.68 -7.70
C ASN A 264 -2.68 21.64 -7.58
N ILE A 265 -2.87 20.48 -8.20
CA ILE A 265 -1.89 19.40 -8.22
C ILE A 265 -0.77 19.68 -9.25
N ALA A 266 0.48 19.39 -8.87
CA ALA A 266 1.63 19.45 -9.76
C ALA A 266 2.32 18.08 -9.88
N PHE A 267 2.94 17.82 -11.03
CA PHE A 267 3.65 16.58 -11.32
C PHE A 267 5.04 16.88 -11.88
N ASN A 268 6.01 16.03 -11.54
CA ASN A 268 7.34 15.96 -12.13
C ASN A 268 7.48 14.65 -12.93
N GLY A 269 8.15 14.68 -14.08
CA GLY A 269 8.42 13.49 -14.91
C GLY A 269 8.18 13.74 -16.40
N PHE A 270 8.31 12.69 -17.22
CA PHE A 270 7.94 12.71 -18.64
C PHE A 270 6.41 12.79 -18.75
N PHE A 271 5.91 14.02 -18.72
CA PHE A 271 4.50 14.33 -18.76
C PHE A 271 4.20 15.14 -20.03
N HIS A 272 3.35 14.61 -20.89
CA HIS A 272 2.83 15.32 -22.05
C HIS A 272 1.71 16.26 -21.56
N GLU A 273 1.98 17.57 -21.49
CA GLU A 273 1.04 18.58 -20.96
C GLU A 273 -0.31 18.61 -21.69
N ASP A 274 -0.34 18.20 -22.95
CA ASP A 274 -1.51 18.02 -23.81
C ASP A 274 -2.37 16.80 -23.45
N GLN A 275 -1.84 15.89 -22.64
CA GLN A 275 -2.58 14.77 -22.05
C GLN A 275 -3.15 15.10 -20.66
N ARG A 276 -2.98 16.34 -20.17
CA ARG A 276 -3.71 16.80 -18.96
C ARG A 276 -5.20 16.58 -19.19
N LEU A 277 -5.80 15.74 -18.35
CA LEU A 277 -7.22 15.45 -18.45
C LEU A 277 -8.02 16.74 -18.32
N THR A 278 -8.86 17.00 -19.31
CA THR A 278 -9.95 17.97 -19.19
C THR A 278 -11.00 17.54 -18.16
N LYS A 279 -10.99 16.25 -17.72
CA LYS A 279 -11.87 15.69 -16.68
C LYS A 279 -11.23 14.47 -16.01
N TRP A 280 -10.34 14.69 -15.05
CA TRP A 280 -10.03 13.66 -14.05
C TRP A 280 -11.00 13.88 -12.89
N PRO A 281 -11.94 12.97 -12.60
CA PRO A 281 -12.62 13.05 -11.33
C PRO A 281 -11.62 12.60 -10.28
N ASN A 282 -11.10 13.57 -9.52
CA ASN A 282 -10.32 13.28 -8.33
C ASN A 282 -11.15 12.56 -7.25
N ASP A 283 -12.47 12.49 -7.43
CA ASP A 283 -13.42 11.74 -6.61
C ASP A 283 -13.78 10.42 -7.29
N LEU A 284 -13.68 9.31 -6.58
CA LEU A 284 -14.12 8.01 -7.08
C LEU A 284 -15.63 8.05 -7.42
N PRO A 285 -16.05 7.66 -8.64
CA PRO A 285 -17.45 7.71 -9.01
C PRO A 285 -18.30 6.73 -8.20
N ARG A 286 -19.56 7.08 -7.93
CA ARG A 286 -20.51 6.20 -7.23
C ARG A 286 -21.28 5.31 -8.22
N ASP A 287 -20.56 4.62 -9.09
CA ASP A 287 -21.15 3.77 -10.12
C ASP A 287 -20.38 2.45 -10.29
N ASN A 288 -20.73 1.71 -11.33
CA ASN A 288 -20.16 0.39 -11.64
C ASN A 288 -18.83 0.47 -12.40
N THR A 289 -18.20 1.63 -12.47
CA THR A 289 -16.84 1.80 -12.95
C THR A 289 -15.90 0.79 -12.32
N LEU A 290 -15.08 0.13 -13.12
CA LEU A 290 -14.00 -0.74 -12.63
C LEU A 290 -12.71 0.06 -12.46
N ILE A 291 -12.13 0.00 -11.26
CA ILE A 291 -10.80 0.53 -10.94
C ILE A 291 -9.88 -0.59 -10.46
N PRO A 292 -8.55 -0.43 -10.55
CA PRO A 292 -7.63 -1.31 -9.85
C PRO A 292 -7.92 -1.36 -8.35
N ASN A 293 -7.68 -2.51 -7.72
CA ASN A 293 -7.69 -2.58 -6.27
C ASN A 293 -6.54 -1.73 -5.73
N VAL A 294 -6.86 -0.79 -4.84
CA VAL A 294 -5.87 0.03 -4.14
C VAL A 294 -5.54 -0.66 -2.84
N VAL A 295 -4.26 -0.95 -2.64
CA VAL A 295 -3.77 -1.62 -1.44
C VAL A 295 -2.77 -0.70 -0.76
N PHE A 296 -2.99 -0.51 0.54
CA PHE A 296 -2.09 0.26 1.38
C PHE A 296 -1.10 -0.65 2.07
N THR A 297 0.16 -0.23 2.09
CA THR A 297 1.21 -0.86 2.85
C THR A 297 1.73 0.13 3.89
N ARG A 298 2.31 -0.43 4.94
CA ARG A 298 2.78 0.34 6.10
C ARG A 298 3.88 1.32 5.70
N VAL A 299 3.87 2.51 6.29
CA VAL A 299 5.00 3.45 6.25
C VAL A 299 5.84 3.26 7.50
N SER A 300 7.07 2.77 7.36
CA SER A 300 7.97 2.60 8.51
C SER A 300 8.44 3.95 9.06
N PRO A 301 8.54 4.13 10.39
CA PRO A 301 9.14 5.33 10.98
C PRO A 301 10.60 5.57 10.56
N LEU A 302 11.28 4.52 10.10
CA LEU A 302 12.67 4.57 9.64
C LEU A 302 12.81 4.96 8.15
N GLU A 303 11.71 5.01 7.40
CA GLU A 303 11.74 5.37 5.99
C GLU A 303 11.92 6.88 5.80
N ASP A 304 12.61 7.24 4.71
CA ASP A 304 12.86 8.63 4.33
C ASP A 304 11.55 9.41 4.17
N ALA A 305 10.50 8.79 3.60
CA ALA A 305 9.20 9.45 3.43
C ALA A 305 8.57 9.92 4.75
N TRP A 306 8.72 9.15 5.83
CA TRP A 306 8.23 9.54 7.15
C TRP A 306 9.09 10.63 7.77
N ARG A 307 10.42 10.49 7.69
CA ARG A 307 11.36 11.51 8.17
C ARG A 307 11.15 12.84 7.47
N ASP A 308 11.00 12.84 6.15
CA ASP A 308 10.72 14.03 5.34
C ASP A 308 9.41 14.70 5.81
N MET A 309 8.36 13.92 6.08
CA MET A 309 7.11 14.44 6.63
C MET A 309 7.30 15.10 8.02
N GLN A 310 8.12 14.52 8.90
CA GLN A 310 8.43 15.08 10.21
C GLN A 310 9.26 16.37 10.10
N GLU A 311 10.23 16.40 9.19
CA GLU A 311 11.06 17.57 8.90
C GLU A 311 10.19 18.70 8.34
N LEU A 312 9.35 18.43 7.35
CA LEU A 312 8.39 19.39 6.78
C LEU A 312 7.45 19.94 7.85
N HIS A 313 6.92 19.07 8.71
CA HIS A 313 6.08 19.49 9.81
C HIS A 313 6.80 20.46 10.76
N SER A 314 8.04 20.13 11.12
CA SER A 314 8.88 20.94 12.01
C SER A 314 9.27 22.29 11.40
N MET A 315 9.56 22.30 10.09
CA MET A 315 9.96 23.50 9.34
C MET A 315 8.80 24.46 9.12
N LEU A 316 7.65 23.93 8.71
CA LEU A 316 6.52 24.76 8.29
C LEU A 316 5.67 25.21 9.49
N GLN A 317 5.70 24.48 10.61
CA GLN A 317 4.92 24.73 11.84
C GLN A 317 3.46 25.08 11.57
N ARG A 318 2.90 24.61 10.45
CA ARG A 318 1.56 24.97 10.01
C ARG A 318 0.56 24.31 10.96
N GLN A 319 -0.23 25.15 11.61
CA GLN A 319 -1.23 24.74 12.59
C GLN A 319 -2.52 24.23 11.93
N ALA A 320 -2.72 24.52 10.64
CA ALA A 320 -3.93 24.13 9.92
C ALA A 320 -3.81 22.70 9.39
N ARG A 321 -4.64 21.80 9.93
CA ARG A 321 -5.00 20.54 9.27
C ARG A 321 -6.39 20.70 8.66
N ARG A 322 -6.56 20.18 7.44
CA ARG A 322 -7.88 20.09 6.79
C ARG A 322 -8.87 19.22 7.59
N GLY A 323 -8.35 18.25 8.34
CA GLY A 323 -9.15 17.35 9.18
C GLY A 323 -8.29 16.33 9.94
N ILE A 324 -8.76 15.09 9.99
CA ILE A 324 -8.08 13.96 10.64
C ILE A 324 -6.98 13.44 9.71
N CYS A 325 -5.78 13.19 10.24
CA CYS A 325 -4.71 12.51 9.52
C CYS A 325 -4.45 11.16 10.19
N VAL A 326 -4.54 10.08 9.42
CA VAL A 326 -4.31 8.71 9.88
C VAL A 326 -3.09 8.14 9.15
N PRO A 327 -1.90 8.14 9.79
CA PRO A 327 -0.74 7.46 9.25
C PRO A 327 -0.93 5.94 9.40
N PHE A 328 -0.76 5.18 8.32
CA PHE A 328 -0.85 3.73 8.37
C PHE A 328 0.50 3.13 8.82
N LEU A 329 0.65 2.98 10.14
CA LEU A 329 1.94 2.66 10.79
C LEU A 329 2.08 1.18 11.18
N PRO A 330 3.29 0.58 11.05
CA PRO A 330 3.56 -0.84 11.25
C PRO A 330 3.19 -1.41 12.62
N GLU A 331 3.45 -0.66 13.68
CA GLU A 331 3.42 -1.16 15.04
C GLU A 331 2.00 -1.23 15.63
N THR A 332 1.07 -0.49 15.03
CA THR A 332 -0.27 -0.29 15.59
C THR A 332 -1.31 -1.23 14.98
N THR A 333 -1.11 -1.66 13.74
CA THR A 333 -2.17 -2.35 12.98
C THR A 333 -1.98 -3.87 12.92
N ASN A 334 -0.75 -4.38 13.02
CA ASN A 334 -0.43 -5.78 12.71
C ASN A 334 -1.04 -6.23 11.36
N ILE A 335 -1.29 -5.30 10.43
CA ILE A 335 -1.80 -5.52 9.07
C ILE A 335 -0.72 -5.07 8.09
N ASP A 336 -0.10 -6.00 7.36
CA ASP A 336 0.97 -5.65 6.41
C ASP A 336 0.41 -4.89 5.20
N GLU A 337 -0.74 -5.36 4.71
CA GLU A 337 -1.43 -4.83 3.55
C GLU A 337 -2.91 -4.64 3.85
N LEU A 338 -3.48 -3.49 3.47
CA LEU A 338 -4.88 -3.17 3.70
C LEU A 338 -5.55 -2.63 2.42
N PRO A 339 -6.52 -3.36 1.84
CA PRO A 339 -7.28 -2.85 0.71
C PRO A 339 -8.11 -1.61 1.08
N LEU A 340 -8.19 -0.65 0.16
CA LEU A 340 -8.97 0.58 0.33
C LEU A 340 -10.44 0.29 0.66
N VAL A 341 -11.05 -0.73 0.05
CA VAL A 341 -12.44 -1.09 0.35
C VAL A 341 -12.63 -1.51 1.81
N ILE A 342 -11.69 -2.26 2.41
CA ILE A 342 -11.78 -2.67 3.82
C ILE A 342 -11.65 -1.45 4.73
N LEU A 343 -10.75 -0.54 4.37
CA LEU A 343 -10.56 0.71 5.09
C LEU A 343 -11.81 1.60 5.04
N CYS A 344 -12.42 1.76 3.86
CA CYS A 344 -13.66 2.53 3.70
C CYS A 344 -14.80 1.93 4.52
N VAL A 345 -14.97 0.60 4.49
CA VAL A 345 -15.99 -0.09 5.30
C VAL A 345 -15.74 0.18 6.79
N ALA A 346 -14.50 0.05 7.27
CA ALA A 346 -14.15 0.33 8.66
C ALA A 346 -14.49 1.78 9.08
N VAL A 347 -14.19 2.76 8.23
CA VAL A 347 -14.54 4.18 8.45
C VAL A 347 -16.05 4.36 8.52
N ALA A 348 -16.81 3.77 7.59
CA ALA A 348 -18.25 3.89 7.56
C ALA A 348 -18.92 3.23 8.78
N VAL A 349 -18.45 2.07 9.24
CA VAL A 349 -18.91 1.45 10.50
C VAL A 349 -18.69 2.40 11.67
N ALA A 350 -17.47 2.93 11.81
CA ALA A 350 -17.16 3.87 12.88
C ALA A 350 -17.98 5.17 12.76
N GLY A 351 -18.24 5.63 11.53
CA GLY A 351 -19.08 6.80 11.27
C GLY A 351 -20.53 6.63 11.68
N VAL A 352 -21.10 5.43 11.54
CA VAL A 352 -22.45 5.13 12.08
C VAL A 352 -22.46 5.24 13.60
N GLN A 353 -21.43 4.74 14.28
CA GLN A 353 -21.34 4.82 15.75
C GLN A 353 -21.20 6.25 16.25
N LEU A 354 -20.51 7.09 15.48
CA LEU A 354 -20.20 8.47 15.83
C LEU A 354 -21.24 9.47 15.29
N ASP A 355 -22.20 9.02 14.49
CA ASP A 355 -23.15 9.87 13.74
C ASP A 355 -22.43 10.94 12.89
N ARG A 356 -21.44 10.49 12.11
CA ARG A 356 -20.56 11.38 11.32
C ARG A 356 -20.40 10.93 9.88
N LYS A 357 -20.35 11.93 9.00
CA LYS A 357 -20.02 11.77 7.58
C LYS A 357 -18.57 12.16 7.31
N TYR A 358 -17.89 11.39 6.47
CA TYR A 358 -16.48 11.55 6.16
C TYR A 358 -16.24 11.78 4.68
N ARG A 359 -15.29 12.68 4.39
CA ARG A 359 -14.64 12.78 3.10
C ARG A 359 -13.25 12.16 3.22
N ILE A 360 -13.01 11.08 2.50
CA ILE A 360 -11.78 10.30 2.60
C ILE A 360 -10.78 10.83 1.57
N HIS A 361 -9.58 11.21 2.02
CA HIS A 361 -8.47 11.63 1.17
C HIS A 361 -7.38 10.56 1.21
N ILE A 362 -6.95 10.10 0.04
CA ILE A 362 -5.89 9.10 -0.05
C ILE A 362 -4.59 9.79 -0.48
N ALA A 363 -3.66 9.88 0.47
CA ALA A 363 -2.29 10.33 0.24
C ALA A 363 -1.36 9.10 0.19
N SER A 364 -1.38 8.41 -0.95
CA SER A 364 -0.50 7.27 -1.23
C SER A 364 -0.01 7.27 -2.67
N CYS A 365 1.06 6.51 -2.93
CA CYS A 365 1.39 6.11 -4.29
C CYS A 365 0.24 5.27 -4.89
N LEU A 366 0.07 5.33 -6.22
CA LEU A 366 -0.84 4.46 -6.97
C LEU A 366 -0.08 3.75 -8.11
N TYR A 367 1.16 3.37 -7.80
CA TYR A 367 2.03 2.61 -8.69
C TYR A 367 1.70 1.11 -8.59
N PRO A 368 1.83 0.31 -9.66
CA PRO A 368 1.58 -1.13 -9.59
C PRO A 368 2.40 -1.80 -8.49
N MET A 369 1.73 -2.54 -7.61
CA MET A 369 2.40 -3.46 -6.70
C MET A 369 2.74 -4.70 -7.54
N PHE A 370 4.03 -4.96 -7.74
CA PHE A 370 4.58 -6.07 -8.54
C PHE A 370 4.47 -5.90 -10.08
N ASP A 371 5.38 -6.54 -10.82
CA ASP A 371 5.35 -6.67 -12.30
C ASP A 371 4.24 -7.64 -12.71
N GLU A 372 3.00 -7.42 -12.24
CA GLU A 372 1.89 -8.28 -12.60
C GLU A 372 1.42 -7.94 -14.02
N PRO A 373 1.67 -8.78 -15.03
CA PRO A 373 1.40 -8.45 -16.43
C PRO A 373 -0.10 -8.32 -16.74
N ARG A 374 -0.97 -8.61 -15.75
CA ARG A 374 -2.42 -8.51 -15.86
C ARG A 374 -2.96 -7.15 -15.44
N ILE A 375 -2.24 -6.41 -14.59
CA ILE A 375 -2.58 -5.01 -14.32
C ILE A 375 -1.95 -4.09 -15.35
N LEU A 376 -0.91 -4.55 -16.04
CA LEU A 376 -0.24 -3.81 -17.09
C LEU A 376 -0.80 -4.14 -18.47
N VAL A 377 -1.06 -3.11 -19.27
CA VAL A 377 -1.26 -3.22 -20.72
C VAL A 377 0.07 -2.88 -21.37
N HIS A 378 0.67 -3.85 -22.03
CA HIS A 378 1.84 -3.61 -22.86
C HIS A 378 1.39 -3.02 -24.20
N PRO A 379 2.06 -1.97 -24.68
CA PRO A 379 1.70 -1.35 -25.93
C PRO A 379 1.87 -2.32 -27.09
N THR A 380 0.87 -2.35 -27.97
CA THR A 380 0.86 -3.17 -29.19
C THR A 380 1.36 -2.40 -30.42
N VAL A 381 1.54 -1.09 -30.27
CA VAL A 381 1.98 -0.15 -31.31
C VAL A 381 3.39 0.34 -30.99
N PHE A 382 4.27 0.38 -32.00
CA PHE A 382 5.69 0.73 -31.85
C PHE A 382 5.97 2.13 -31.26
N ASP A 383 4.98 3.04 -31.28
CA ASP A 383 5.15 4.42 -30.80
C ASP A 383 4.89 4.57 -29.29
N GLU A 384 4.39 3.53 -28.61
CA GLU A 384 4.22 3.52 -27.17
C GLU A 384 5.30 2.60 -26.56
N VAL A 385 6.23 3.18 -25.81
CA VAL A 385 7.43 2.45 -25.35
C VAL A 385 7.22 1.78 -23.97
N PHE A 386 6.20 2.18 -23.22
CA PHE A 386 6.06 1.82 -21.81
C PHE A 386 4.69 1.20 -21.49
N PRO A 387 4.63 0.20 -20.59
CA PRO A 387 3.38 -0.38 -20.12
C PRO A 387 2.55 0.62 -19.31
N ARG A 388 1.24 0.35 -19.21
CA ARG A 388 0.26 1.24 -18.54
C ARG A 388 -0.70 0.44 -17.68
N VAL A 389 -1.37 1.07 -16.72
CA VAL A 389 -2.39 0.39 -15.91
C VAL A 389 -3.64 0.13 -16.76
N ASN A 390 -4.15 -1.10 -16.73
CA ASN A 390 -5.34 -1.55 -17.46
C ASN A 390 -6.62 -0.99 -16.83
N CYS A 391 -6.92 0.28 -17.10
CA CYS A 391 -8.14 0.93 -16.66
C CYS A 391 -8.52 2.07 -17.62
N ASP A 392 -9.65 1.91 -18.32
CA ASP A 392 -10.08 2.79 -19.42
C ASP A 392 -10.42 4.24 -18.98
N GLN A 393 -10.60 4.47 -17.68
CA GLN A 393 -11.17 5.71 -17.17
C GLN A 393 -10.14 6.78 -16.78
N TYR A 394 -8.86 6.47 -16.84
CA TYR A 394 -7.85 7.23 -16.13
C TYR A 394 -6.53 7.24 -16.90
N TRP A 395 -5.66 8.21 -16.60
CA TRP A 395 -4.43 8.48 -17.37
C TRP A 395 -3.66 7.23 -17.79
N ASN A 396 -3.25 7.25 -19.05
CA ASN A 396 -2.29 6.34 -19.65
C ASN A 396 -0.87 6.74 -19.24
N ILE A 397 -0.53 6.65 -17.94
CA ILE A 397 0.84 7.00 -17.50
C ILE A 397 1.78 5.86 -17.89
N PRO A 398 2.84 6.17 -18.67
CA PRO A 398 3.88 5.20 -18.95
C PRO A 398 4.63 4.84 -17.67
N ILE A 399 4.68 3.55 -17.39
CA ILE A 399 5.50 2.98 -16.32
C ILE A 399 6.94 2.93 -16.85
N SER A 400 7.78 3.80 -16.32
CA SER A 400 9.18 3.95 -16.73
C SER A 400 10.12 3.87 -15.52
N ASP A 401 11.42 3.86 -15.79
CA ASP A 401 12.47 3.98 -14.77
C ASP A 401 12.42 5.32 -14.01
N ARG A 402 11.73 6.32 -14.56
CA ARG A 402 11.48 7.64 -13.96
C ARG A 402 9.98 7.89 -13.84
N PRO A 403 9.31 7.23 -12.88
CA PRO A 403 7.86 7.31 -12.75
C PRO A 403 7.41 8.75 -12.52
N VAL A 404 6.28 9.10 -13.13
CA VAL A 404 5.61 10.37 -12.87
C VAL A 404 5.35 10.47 -11.37
N THR A 405 5.79 11.58 -10.78
CA THR A 405 5.72 11.79 -9.34
C THR A 405 4.95 13.06 -9.06
N MET A 406 3.86 12.94 -8.31
CA MET A 406 3.12 14.08 -7.81
C MET A 406 3.97 14.82 -6.77
N THR A 407 4.05 16.14 -6.90
CA THR A 407 4.89 16.98 -6.05
C THR A 407 4.16 18.24 -5.61
N MET A 408 4.58 18.81 -4.48
CA MET A 408 4.23 20.18 -4.11
C MET A 408 5.41 21.10 -4.37
N ARG A 409 5.17 22.18 -5.14
CA ARG A 409 6.13 23.27 -5.19
C ARG A 409 5.91 24.15 -3.96
N PHE A 410 6.90 24.18 -3.07
CA PHE A 410 6.96 25.24 -2.08
C PHE A 410 7.38 26.52 -2.79
N ASP A 411 6.41 27.34 -3.16
CA ASP A 411 6.69 28.74 -3.40
C ASP A 411 7.17 29.30 -2.05
N THR A 412 8.47 29.53 -1.94
CA THR A 412 9.17 29.91 -0.70
C THR A 412 8.75 31.28 -0.14
N ALA A 413 7.71 31.91 -0.70
CA ALA A 413 7.09 33.09 -0.15
C ALA A 413 5.98 32.66 0.82
N PRO A 414 6.13 32.85 2.14
CA PRO A 414 5.06 32.57 3.09
C PRO A 414 3.83 33.40 2.73
N SER A 415 2.71 32.73 2.44
CA SER A 415 1.40 33.39 2.27
C SER A 415 0.99 34.02 3.61
N PRO A 416 0.77 35.35 3.67
CA PRO A 416 0.51 36.05 4.93
C PRO A 416 -0.90 35.81 5.53
N ASP A 417 -1.77 35.00 4.90
CA ASP A 417 -3.20 34.95 5.24
C ASP A 417 -3.69 33.67 5.95
N VAL A 418 -2.82 32.72 6.34
CA VAL A 418 -3.26 31.45 6.98
C VAL A 418 -3.17 31.49 8.51
N GLU A 419 -3.10 32.68 9.12
CA GLU A 419 -2.85 32.82 10.55
C GLU A 419 -4.10 32.75 11.46
N LYS A 420 -5.23 32.24 10.97
CA LYS A 420 -6.44 32.10 11.79
C LYS A 420 -7.12 30.76 11.62
N GLN A 421 -7.10 30.04 12.73
CA GLN A 421 -7.94 28.92 13.18
C GLN A 421 -7.20 27.59 13.28
N PHE A 422 -7.63 26.81 14.27
CA PHE A 422 -7.19 25.47 14.70
C PHE A 422 -6.06 25.45 15.76
N PRO A 423 -6.42 25.29 17.05
CA PRO A 423 -5.47 24.90 18.06
C PRO A 423 -5.39 23.36 18.17
N ILE A 424 -4.22 22.94 18.65
CA ILE A 424 -3.84 21.64 19.25
C ILE A 424 -3.30 20.60 18.26
N LEU A 425 -1.98 20.54 18.25
CA LEU A 425 -1.14 19.69 17.44
C LEU A 425 0.04 19.34 18.36
N ASN A 426 -0.03 18.20 19.06
CA ASN A 426 1.16 17.67 19.74
C ASN A 426 1.09 16.16 20.05
N ASP A 427 -0.08 15.54 20.20
CA ASP A 427 -0.09 14.21 20.83
C ASP A 427 0.17 13.03 19.86
N TYR A 428 -0.19 13.14 18.58
CA TYR A 428 -0.02 12.03 17.61
C TYR A 428 1.31 12.03 16.84
N LEU A 429 1.96 13.19 16.65
CA LEU A 429 3.28 13.28 16.00
C LEU A 429 4.44 13.28 16.99
N ASN A 430 4.22 13.63 18.26
CA ASN A 430 5.21 13.50 19.35
C ASN A 430 4.91 12.31 20.26
N TRP A 431 4.14 11.33 19.81
CA TRP A 431 4.02 10.08 20.55
C TRP A 431 5.43 9.49 20.67
N PRO A 432 5.94 9.22 21.89
CA PRO A 432 7.22 8.57 22.04
C PRO A 432 7.06 7.14 21.53
N PHE A 433 7.61 6.87 20.35
CA PHE A 433 7.86 5.53 19.84
C PHE A 433 9.28 5.14 20.21
#